data_AF-A0AAD5Q5S7-F1
#
_entry.id   AF-A0AAD5Q5S7-F1
#
_cell.length_a   1.000
_cell.length_b   1.000
_cell.length_c   1.000
_cell.angle_alpha   90.00
_cell.angle_beta   90.00
_cell.angle_gamma   90.00
#
_symmetry.space_group_name_H-M   'P 1'
#
loop_
_entity.id
_entity.type
_entity.pdbx_description
1 polymer ?
#
loop_
_entity_poly.entity_id
_entity_poly.type
_entity_poly.pdbx_seq_one_letter_code
_entity_poly.pdbx_strand_id
1 'polypeptide(L)'
;MMASSLAAATATDDTATAVQKYGAFVEDVLKPQLQASLAQRDALSAEIREYEELLAFLRDEQQRQQHEQAASAADSKPSPLHMLMDLGQRFQVRAKVADPSRIIVDIGLNFHVEMTLPEAERFVTGHLTHLEGKRRTWQEKAQEISRHVTLVLEAIQKLATLQQS
;
A
#
# COMPACT_ATOMS: atom_id res chain seq x y z
N MET A 1 54.14 -37.09 -7.53
CA MET A 1 53.49 -35.77 -7.70
C MET A 1 52.29 -35.86 -8.65
N MET A 2 51.21 -36.59 -8.31
CA MET A 2 50.01 -36.66 -9.19
C MET A 2 48.67 -36.67 -8.44
N ALA A 3 48.64 -36.55 -7.10
CA ALA A 3 47.39 -36.65 -6.34
C ALA A 3 46.71 -35.29 -6.04
N SER A 4 47.34 -34.16 -6.35
CA SER A 4 46.85 -32.84 -5.90
C SER A 4 45.95 -32.10 -6.91
N SER A 5 45.76 -32.63 -8.13
CA SER A 5 45.02 -31.95 -9.20
C SER A 5 43.54 -32.31 -9.29
N LEU A 6 43.08 -33.42 -8.67
CA LEU A 6 41.70 -33.90 -8.85
C LEU A 6 40.71 -33.27 -7.84
N ALA A 7 41.18 -32.80 -6.69
CA ALA A 7 40.33 -32.19 -5.65
C ALA A 7 39.93 -30.73 -5.96
N ALA A 8 40.71 -30.01 -6.76
CA ALA A 8 40.40 -28.64 -7.16
C ALA A 8 39.26 -28.58 -8.19
N ALA A 9 39.17 -29.57 -9.09
CA ALA A 9 38.18 -29.61 -10.17
C ALA A 9 36.75 -29.89 -9.67
N THR A 10 36.58 -30.69 -8.61
CA THR A 10 35.25 -30.98 -8.03
C THR A 10 34.69 -29.80 -7.23
N ALA A 11 35.56 -28.99 -6.60
CA ALA A 11 35.14 -27.80 -5.86
C ALA A 11 34.71 -26.64 -6.80
N THR A 12 35.29 -26.56 -8.00
CA THR A 12 34.91 -25.57 -9.01
C THR A 12 33.56 -25.86 -9.66
N ASP A 13 33.15 -27.13 -9.74
CA ASP A 13 31.90 -27.54 -10.37
C ASP A 13 30.69 -27.39 -9.41
N ASP A 14 30.90 -27.66 -8.12
CA ASP A 14 29.92 -27.36 -7.06
C ASP A 14 29.68 -25.85 -6.88
N THR A 15 30.71 -25.02 -7.06
CA THR A 15 30.56 -23.56 -6.96
C THR A 15 29.86 -22.99 -8.20
N ALA A 16 30.16 -23.46 -9.41
CA ALA A 16 29.47 -23.04 -10.64
C ALA A 16 27.98 -23.43 -10.64
N THR A 17 27.65 -24.66 -10.20
CA THR A 17 26.25 -25.11 -10.07
C THR A 17 25.51 -24.42 -8.93
N ALA A 18 26.17 -24.06 -7.83
CA ALA A 18 25.58 -23.23 -6.78
C ALA A 18 25.27 -21.81 -7.30
N VAL A 19 26.20 -21.16 -8.01
CA VAL A 19 25.98 -19.83 -8.60
C VAL A 19 24.80 -19.82 -9.58
N GLN A 20 24.64 -20.87 -10.40
CA GLN A 20 23.47 -21.00 -11.28
C GLN A 20 22.16 -21.20 -10.50
N LYS A 21 22.17 -22.03 -9.45
CA LYS A 21 20.98 -22.24 -8.59
C LYS A 21 20.60 -20.96 -7.83
N TYR A 22 21.57 -20.19 -7.36
CA TYR A 22 21.34 -18.90 -6.71
C TYR A 22 20.90 -17.82 -7.70
N GLY A 23 21.45 -17.80 -8.92
CA GLY A 23 20.98 -16.94 -10.00
C GLY A 23 19.53 -17.22 -10.39
N ALA A 24 19.18 -18.49 -10.58
CA ALA A 24 17.81 -18.93 -10.82
C ALA A 24 16.89 -18.61 -9.63
N PHE A 25 17.33 -18.82 -8.39
CA PHE A 25 16.54 -18.48 -7.20
C PHE A 25 16.27 -16.97 -7.07
N VAL A 26 17.24 -16.12 -7.43
CA VAL A 26 17.06 -14.67 -7.43
C VAL A 26 16.06 -14.23 -8.51
N GLU A 27 16.17 -14.76 -9.72
CA GLU A 27 15.28 -14.45 -10.84
C GLU A 27 13.87 -15.03 -10.66
N ASP A 28 13.76 -16.30 -10.27
CA ASP A 28 12.50 -17.04 -10.27
C ASP A 28 11.71 -16.89 -8.97
N VAL A 29 12.36 -16.52 -7.87
CA VAL A 29 11.73 -16.47 -6.54
C VAL A 29 11.84 -15.10 -5.90
N LEU A 30 13.04 -14.53 -5.73
CA LEU A 30 13.17 -13.26 -5.02
C LEU A 30 12.59 -12.07 -5.80
N LYS A 31 12.81 -11.99 -7.13
CA LYS A 31 12.25 -10.89 -7.94
C LYS A 31 10.71 -10.91 -7.97
N PRO A 32 10.03 -12.04 -8.23
CA PRO A 32 8.57 -12.10 -8.18
C PRO A 32 8.02 -11.81 -6.79
N GLN A 33 8.67 -12.30 -5.72
CA GLN A 33 8.26 -12.01 -4.36
C GLN A 33 8.41 -10.53 -4.00
N LEU A 34 9.48 -9.88 -4.47
CA LEU A 34 9.68 -8.44 -4.30
C LEU A 34 8.62 -7.65 -5.06
N GLN A 35 8.37 -8.00 -6.33
CA GLN A 35 7.34 -7.36 -7.15
C GLN A 35 5.95 -7.51 -6.52
N ALA A 36 5.59 -8.70 -6.03
CA ALA A 36 4.34 -8.93 -5.34
C ALA A 36 4.23 -8.09 -4.07
N SER A 37 5.30 -8.01 -3.26
CA SER A 37 5.32 -7.20 -2.03
C SER A 37 5.20 -5.70 -2.32
N LEU A 38 5.83 -5.22 -3.39
CA LEU A 38 5.72 -3.83 -3.84
C LEU A 38 4.31 -3.53 -4.38
N ALA A 39 3.72 -4.43 -5.17
CA ALA A 39 2.37 -4.27 -5.68
C ALA A 39 1.34 -4.18 -4.53
N GLN A 40 1.49 -5.01 -3.48
CA GLN A 40 0.65 -4.93 -2.28
C GLN A 40 0.83 -3.62 -1.53
N ARG A 41 2.07 -3.12 -1.40
CA ARG A 41 2.34 -1.80 -0.83
C ARG A 41 1.68 -0.68 -1.66
N ASP A 42 1.76 -0.76 -2.97
CA ASP A 42 1.25 0.29 -3.88
C ASP A 42 -0.28 0.30 -3.85
N ALA A 43 -0.93 -0.86 -3.81
CA ALA A 43 -2.37 -0.97 -3.60
C ALA A 43 -2.81 -0.33 -2.28
N LEU A 44 -2.12 -0.65 -1.16
CA LEU A 44 -2.40 -0.02 0.13
C LEU A 44 -2.15 1.49 0.12
N SER A 45 -1.17 1.96 -0.66
CA SER A 45 -0.86 3.39 -0.76
C SER A 45 -1.92 4.15 -1.55
N ALA A 46 -2.48 3.54 -2.59
CA ALA A 46 -3.63 4.08 -3.31
C ALA A 46 -4.86 4.16 -2.40
N GLU A 47 -5.14 3.09 -1.65
CA GLU A 47 -6.23 3.04 -0.68
C GLU A 47 -6.08 4.12 0.41
N ILE A 48 -4.88 4.27 0.99
CA ILE A 48 -4.59 5.33 1.97
C ILE A 48 -4.90 6.72 1.40
N ARG A 49 -4.49 6.99 0.16
CA ARG A 49 -4.73 8.28 -0.50
C ARG A 49 -6.23 8.55 -0.66
N GLU A 50 -7.01 7.55 -1.06
CA GLU A 50 -8.47 7.69 -1.17
C GLU A 50 -9.10 8.03 0.18
N TYR A 51 -8.65 7.39 1.27
CA TYR A 51 -9.11 7.71 2.62
C TYR A 51 -8.65 9.10 3.11
N GLU A 52 -7.46 9.56 2.73
CA GLU A 52 -6.99 10.93 3.02
C GLU A 52 -7.84 11.99 2.31
N GLU A 53 -8.17 11.76 1.04
CA GLU A 53 -9.07 12.62 0.25
C GLU A 53 -10.47 12.65 0.88
N LEU A 54 -11.00 11.50 1.31
CA LEU A 54 -12.27 11.42 2.04
C LEU A 54 -12.22 12.20 3.36
N LEU A 55 -11.13 12.08 4.12
CA LEU A 55 -10.97 12.76 5.40
C LEU A 55 -10.89 14.28 5.24
N ALA A 56 -10.21 14.77 4.20
CA ALA A 56 -10.20 16.19 3.85
C ALA A 56 -11.63 16.68 3.52
N PHE A 57 -12.35 15.92 2.68
CA PHE A 57 -13.74 16.24 2.34
C PHE A 57 -14.67 16.29 3.58
N LEU A 58 -14.55 15.33 4.50
CA LEU A 58 -15.34 15.32 5.73
C LEU A 58 -15.07 16.55 6.61
N ARG A 59 -13.82 16.97 6.72
CA ARG A 59 -13.44 18.18 7.49
C ARG A 59 -13.97 19.46 6.85
N ASP A 60 -13.89 19.56 5.53
CA ASP A 60 -14.43 20.70 4.80
C ASP A 60 -15.96 20.81 4.99
N GLU A 61 -16.67 19.68 4.90
CA GLU A 61 -18.12 19.65 5.15
C GLU A 61 -18.47 19.99 6.60
N GLN A 62 -17.71 19.50 7.59
CA GLN A 62 -17.90 19.90 8.99
C GLN A 62 -17.71 21.41 9.20
N GLN A 63 -16.68 22.01 8.61
CA GLN A 63 -16.42 23.45 8.72
C GLN A 63 -17.54 24.27 8.08
N ARG A 64 -18.03 23.85 6.91
CA ARG A 64 -19.18 24.48 6.24
C ARG A 64 -20.42 24.45 7.12
N GLN A 65 -20.75 23.30 7.71
CA GLN A 65 -21.89 23.19 8.62
C GLN A 65 -21.75 24.07 9.86
N GLN A 66 -20.54 24.18 10.44
CA GLN A 66 -20.29 25.02 11.60
C GLN A 66 -20.40 26.52 11.29
N HIS A 67 -19.85 26.98 10.16
CA HIS A 67 -19.99 28.37 9.71
C HIS A 67 -21.45 28.75 9.43
N GLU A 68 -22.22 27.85 8.81
CA GLU A 68 -23.63 28.09 8.52
C GLU A 68 -24.49 28.11 9.79
N GLN A 69 -24.19 27.26 10.78
CA GLN A 69 -24.84 27.28 12.09
C GLN A 69 -24.51 28.56 12.90
N ALA A 70 -23.28 29.05 12.81
CA ALA A 70 -22.87 30.31 13.46
C ALA A 70 -23.50 31.55 12.80
N ALA A 71 -23.77 31.50 11.49
CA ALA A 71 -24.39 32.58 10.74
C ALA A 71 -25.93 32.62 10.84
N SER A 72 -26.58 31.50 11.21
CA SER A 72 -28.03 31.33 11.15
C SER A 72 -28.64 31.10 12.55
N ALA A 73 -28.81 32.15 13.33
CA ALA A 73 -29.22 32.08 14.74
C ALA A 73 -30.69 31.65 15.02
N ALA A 74 -31.43 30.97 14.13
CA ALA A 74 -32.84 30.64 14.44
C ALA A 74 -33.49 29.42 13.75
N ASP A 75 -33.07 28.96 12.57
CA ASP A 75 -33.78 27.87 11.87
C ASP A 75 -32.80 26.95 11.10
N SER A 76 -32.15 26.05 11.84
CA SER A 76 -31.05 25.20 11.39
C SER A 76 -31.53 24.02 10.53
N LYS A 77 -31.93 24.27 9.28
CA LYS A 77 -31.95 23.21 8.27
C LYS A 77 -30.55 22.98 7.72
N PRO A 78 -30.09 21.73 7.58
CA PRO A 78 -28.81 21.45 6.95
C PRO A 78 -28.81 21.97 5.51
N SER A 79 -27.75 22.69 5.13
CA SER A 79 -27.63 23.19 3.76
C SER A 79 -27.46 22.02 2.80
N PRO A 80 -28.18 22.02 1.67
CA PRO A 80 -28.07 20.94 0.72
C PRO A 80 -26.67 20.93 0.08
N LEU A 81 -26.05 19.76 0.05
CA LEU A 81 -24.77 19.53 -0.60
C LEU A 81 -25.00 19.18 -2.08
N HIS A 82 -24.38 19.94 -2.97
CA HIS A 82 -24.44 19.73 -4.41
C HIS A 82 -23.15 19.04 -4.87
N MET A 83 -23.27 17.86 -5.47
CA MET A 83 -22.13 17.08 -5.96
C MET A 83 -22.35 16.67 -7.41
N LEU A 84 -21.26 16.58 -8.16
CA LEU A 84 -21.26 15.99 -9.49
C LEU A 84 -20.78 14.55 -9.36
N MET A 85 -21.67 13.60 -9.64
CA MET A 85 -21.42 12.17 -9.48
C MET A 85 -21.30 11.52 -10.86
N ASP A 86 -20.23 10.77 -11.10
CA ASP A 86 -20.06 9.97 -12.32
C ASP A 86 -20.79 8.63 -12.14
N LEU A 87 -21.70 8.31 -13.06
CA LEU A 87 -22.43 7.03 -13.08
C LEU A 87 -21.82 6.02 -14.07
N GLY A 88 -20.70 6.38 -14.71
CA GLY A 88 -20.00 5.55 -15.69
C GLY A 88 -20.15 6.04 -17.13
N GLN A 89 -19.29 5.54 -18.03
CA GLN A 89 -19.26 5.93 -19.46
C GLN A 89 -19.21 7.46 -19.69
N ARG A 90 -18.54 8.21 -18.80
CA ARG A 90 -18.48 9.69 -18.80
C ARG A 90 -19.84 10.37 -18.57
N PHE A 91 -20.80 9.69 -17.95
CA PHE A 91 -22.10 10.23 -17.62
C PHE A 91 -22.08 10.84 -16.22
N GLN A 92 -22.18 12.16 -16.14
CA GLN A 92 -22.12 12.90 -14.88
C GLN A 92 -23.50 13.45 -14.52
N VAL A 93 -23.93 13.21 -13.29
CA VAL A 93 -25.22 13.67 -12.74
C VAL A 93 -24.99 14.64 -11.60
N ARG A 94 -25.75 15.73 -11.57
CA ARG A 94 -25.79 16.64 -10.43
C ARG A 94 -26.70 16.04 -9.35
N ALA A 95 -26.09 15.54 -8.29
CA ALA A 95 -26.79 15.07 -7.10
C ALA A 95 -26.97 16.23 -6.11
N LYS A 96 -28.14 16.26 -5.47
CA LYS A 96 -28.43 17.16 -4.34
C LYS A 96 -28.70 16.31 -3.12
N VAL A 97 -27.82 16.39 -2.12
CA VAL A 97 -27.98 15.74 -0.83
C VAL A 97 -28.71 16.71 0.10
N ALA A 98 -29.89 16.34 0.56
CA ALA A 98 -30.75 17.22 1.36
C ALA A 98 -30.22 17.44 2.79
N ASP A 99 -29.55 16.44 3.36
CA ASP A 99 -28.92 16.51 4.68
C ASP A 99 -27.57 15.78 4.67
N PRO A 100 -26.44 16.50 4.60
CA PRO A 100 -25.09 15.91 4.68
C PRO A 100 -24.60 15.66 6.12
N SER A 101 -25.48 15.70 7.14
CA SER A 101 -25.08 15.50 8.55
C SER A 101 -24.68 14.05 8.86
N ARG A 102 -25.11 13.09 8.02
CA ARG A 102 -24.90 11.66 8.22
C ARG A 102 -24.37 11.02 6.94
N ILE A 103 -23.45 10.08 7.09
CA ILE A 103 -22.89 9.30 6.00
C ILE A 103 -23.01 7.82 6.32
N ILE A 104 -23.07 7.00 5.27
CA ILE A 104 -23.06 5.55 5.39
C ILE A 104 -21.63 5.09 5.14
N VAL A 105 -21.04 4.41 6.11
CA VAL A 105 -19.68 3.86 6.02
C VAL A 105 -19.78 2.34 5.97
N ASP A 106 -19.12 1.73 4.99
CA ASP A 106 -18.93 0.28 4.94
C ASP A 106 -17.84 -0.12 5.96
N ILE A 107 -18.22 -0.93 6.94
CA ILE A 107 -17.31 -1.44 7.98
C ILE A 107 -16.76 -2.84 7.66
N GLY A 108 -17.13 -3.39 6.50
CA GLY A 108 -16.79 -4.73 6.05
C GLY A 108 -17.86 -5.77 6.36
N LEU A 109 -17.68 -6.97 5.80
CA LEU A 109 -18.63 -8.10 5.94
C LEU A 109 -20.06 -7.75 5.47
N ASN A 110 -20.18 -6.85 4.48
CA ASN A 110 -21.44 -6.30 3.98
C ASN A 110 -22.26 -5.52 5.03
N PHE A 111 -21.64 -5.09 6.13
CA PHE A 111 -22.29 -4.24 7.11
C PHE A 111 -22.00 -2.77 6.83
N HIS A 112 -23.07 -1.98 6.86
CA HIS A 112 -23.02 -0.54 6.64
C HIS A 112 -23.55 0.15 7.88
N VAL A 113 -22.81 1.13 8.39
CA VAL A 113 -23.20 1.89 9.57
C VAL A 113 -23.44 3.32 9.18
N GLU A 114 -24.59 3.85 9.59
CA GLU A 114 -24.87 5.27 9.50
C GLU A 114 -24.14 5.99 10.64
N MET A 115 -23.22 6.89 10.29
CA MET A 115 -22.40 7.64 11.24
C MET A 115 -22.58 9.13 11.02
N THR A 116 -22.43 9.90 12.10
CA THR A 116 -22.29 11.36 12.00
C THR A 116 -20.92 11.74 11.43
N LEU A 117 -20.78 12.93 10.83
CA LEU A 117 -19.49 13.43 10.33
C LEU A 117 -18.32 13.30 11.34
N PRO A 118 -18.46 13.67 12.64
CA PRO A 118 -17.37 13.52 13.61
C PRO A 118 -17.12 12.06 14.05
N GLU A 119 -18.10 11.17 13.94
CA GLU A 119 -17.88 9.74 14.15
C GLU A 119 -17.15 9.10 12.98
N ALA A 120 -17.54 9.46 11.76
CA ALA A 120 -16.88 9.03 10.54
C ALA A 120 -15.43 9.49 10.48
N GLU A 121 -15.12 10.74 10.84
CA GLU A 121 -13.74 11.22 10.89
C GLU A 121 -12.87 10.39 11.85
N ARG A 122 -13.40 10.06 13.04
CA ARG A 122 -12.70 9.19 14.01
C ARG A 122 -12.48 7.79 13.45
N PHE A 123 -13.50 7.23 12.80
CA PHE A 123 -13.40 5.92 12.16
C PHE A 123 -12.34 5.90 11.05
N VAL A 124 -12.39 6.86 10.13
CA VAL A 124 -11.43 6.97 9.01
C VAL A 124 -10.02 7.20 9.51
N THR A 125 -9.82 8.02 10.55
CA THR A 125 -8.48 8.23 11.16
C THR A 125 -7.91 6.94 11.75
N GLY A 126 -8.75 6.16 12.45
CA GLY A 126 -8.35 4.85 12.97
C GLY A 126 -8.05 3.84 11.85
N HIS A 127 -8.86 3.85 10.80
CA HIS A 127 -8.67 3.00 9.63
C HIS A 127 -7.38 3.33 8.87
N LEU A 128 -7.09 4.63 8.68
CA LEU A 128 -5.83 5.12 8.10
C LEU A 128 -4.64 4.63 8.90
N THR A 129 -4.66 4.79 10.22
CA THR A 129 -3.57 4.31 11.09
C THR A 129 -3.31 2.80 10.92
N HIS A 130 -4.38 2.02 10.79
CA HIS A 130 -4.28 0.57 10.55
C HIS A 130 -3.71 0.24 9.16
N LEU A 131 -4.16 0.93 8.12
CA LEU A 131 -3.64 0.78 6.76
C LEU A 131 -2.17 1.19 6.67
N GLU A 132 -1.77 2.27 7.33
CA GLU A 132 -0.38 2.70 7.43
C GLU A 132 0.51 1.68 8.14
N GLY A 133 -0.01 1.06 9.21
CA GLY A 133 0.65 -0.05 9.90
C GLY A 133 0.89 -1.24 8.96
N LYS A 134 -0.14 -1.67 8.22
CA LYS A 134 -0.03 -2.71 7.19
C LYS A 134 0.99 -2.35 6.12
N ARG A 135 0.92 -1.12 5.57
CA ARG A 135 1.87 -0.60 4.57
C ARG A 135 3.29 -0.71 5.07
N ARG A 136 3.55 -0.31 6.32
CA ARG A 136 4.87 -0.39 6.94
C ARG A 136 5.38 -1.83 7.03
N THR A 137 4.55 -2.78 7.47
CA THR A 137 4.95 -4.20 7.52
C THR A 137 5.31 -4.74 6.14
N TRP A 138 4.55 -4.39 5.10
CA TRP A 138 4.87 -4.79 3.72
C TRP A 138 6.13 -4.10 3.19
N GLN A 139 6.37 -2.85 3.58
CA GLN A 139 7.59 -2.13 3.25
C GLN A 139 8.82 -2.75 3.91
N GLU A 140 8.74 -3.15 5.19
CA GLU A 140 9.81 -3.84 5.91
C GLU A 140 10.12 -5.19 5.25
N LYS A 141 9.10 -5.98 4.88
CA LYS A 141 9.27 -7.23 4.12
C LYS A 141 9.95 -6.99 2.76
N ALA A 142 9.54 -5.96 2.02
CA ALA A 142 10.17 -5.62 0.75
C ALA A 142 11.65 -5.24 0.92
N GLN A 143 11.99 -4.47 1.96
CA GLN A 143 13.37 -4.13 2.29
C GLN A 143 14.19 -5.35 2.68
N GLU A 144 13.62 -6.27 3.46
CA GLU A 144 14.27 -7.53 3.83
C GLU A 144 14.60 -8.37 2.58
N ILE A 145 13.63 -8.56 1.68
CA ILE A 145 13.83 -9.29 0.43
C ILE A 145 14.90 -8.59 -0.41
N SER A 146 14.83 -7.26 -0.55
CA SER A 146 15.84 -6.49 -1.30
C SER A 146 17.25 -6.67 -0.71
N ARG A 147 17.40 -6.69 0.61
CA ARG A 147 18.69 -6.92 1.27
C ARG A 147 19.22 -8.31 0.98
N HIS A 148 18.37 -9.34 0.99
CA HIS A 148 18.75 -10.70 0.66
C HIS A 148 19.22 -10.81 -0.80
N VAL A 149 18.52 -10.16 -1.74
CA VAL A 149 18.97 -10.09 -3.15
C VAL A 149 20.36 -9.47 -3.26
N THR A 150 20.59 -8.31 -2.64
CA THR A 150 21.88 -7.62 -2.70
C THR A 150 23.01 -8.46 -2.09
N LEU A 151 22.77 -9.10 -0.95
CA LEU A 151 23.77 -9.95 -0.28
C LEU A 151 24.15 -11.15 -1.14
N VAL A 152 23.18 -11.81 -1.77
CA VAL A 152 23.45 -12.94 -2.68
C VAL A 152 24.24 -12.49 -3.90
N LEU A 153 23.90 -11.34 -4.50
CA LEU A 153 24.64 -10.79 -5.63
C LEU A 153 26.09 -10.44 -5.27
N GLU A 154 26.32 -9.82 -4.10
CA GLU A 154 27.66 -9.53 -3.60
C GLU A 154 28.49 -10.79 -3.32
N ALA A 155 27.85 -11.84 -2.76
CA ALA A 155 28.51 -13.12 -2.52
C ALA A 155 28.94 -13.79 -3.82
N ILE A 156 28.07 -13.78 -4.85
CA ILE A 156 28.41 -14.30 -6.18
C ILE A 156 29.55 -13.49 -6.81
N GLN A 157 29.52 -12.16 -6.73
CA GLN A 157 30.61 -11.31 -7.26
C GLN A 157 31.96 -11.63 -6.60
N LYS A 158 31.99 -11.77 -5.27
CA LYS A 158 33.22 -12.11 -4.53
C LYS A 158 33.78 -13.46 -4.95
N LEU A 159 32.92 -14.47 -5.10
CA LEU A 159 33.33 -15.80 -5.54
C LEU A 159 33.86 -15.76 -6.99
N ALA A 160 33.20 -15.01 -7.88
CA ALA A 160 33.66 -14.85 -9.26
C ALA A 160 35.04 -14.17 -9.33
N THR A 161 35.30 -13.15 -8.50
CA THR A 161 36.62 -12.50 -8.46
C THR A 161 37.73 -13.42 -7.93
N LEU A 162 37.43 -14.28 -6.95
CA LEU A 162 38.39 -15.24 -6.39
C LEU A 162 38.71 -16.40 -7.34
N GLN A 163 37.87 -16.68 -8.34
CA GLN A 163 38.13 -17.66 -9.38
C GLN A 163 38.94 -17.12 -10.57
N GLN A 164 39.08 -15.79 -10.69
CA GLN A 164 39.87 -15.14 -11.75
C GLN A 164 41.29 -14.74 -11.31
N SER A 165 41.62 -14.92 -10.03
CA SER A 165 42.94 -14.68 -9.42
C SER A 165 43.63 -15.99 -9.07
#